data_AF-A0A7K3ZTK2-F1
#
_entry.id   AF-A0A7K3ZTK2-F1
#
_cell.length_a   1.000
_cell.length_b   1.000
_cell.length_c   1.000
_cell.angle_alpha   90.00
_cell.angle_beta   90.00
_cell.angle_gamma   90.00
#
_symmetry.space_group_name_H-M   'P 1'
#
loop_
_entity.id
_entity.type
_entity.pdbx_description
1 polymer ?
#
loop_
_entity_poly.entity_id
_entity_poly.type
_entity_poly.pdbx_seq_one_letter_code
_entity_poly.pdbx_strand_id
1 'polypeptide(L)'
;MTVKEAFAVLIIILLASTLMAFQPVEATFTPAIPQFTLAIVNHAYDEPTTYTTNQFTGVTTSHGGTHYEWKTLDITITNQPVTTDGQNSLRYNIRFKGQYTEQWTENNGEGAFYPQNSSSSTTLFSYFLGGSYPGAPGATSQIAGLPDGTKVSFQVRALWGYDDYDFTYGLRSYRFYTVSSSYSDIQTITLGSGEVTVEQGTASVTTPAPIITAEPTNNPTTKPTIDPTMPQVTPQDHQNTPQGNWPTLSWEQIVIAVMAMAIAVLAVGLAVLWRRLPRK
;
A
#
# COMPACT_ATOMS: atom_id res chain seq x y z
N MET A 1 -31.27 45.52 20.58
CA MET A 1 -30.90 44.13 20.90
C MET A 1 -30.88 43.98 22.40
N THR A 2 -31.85 43.26 22.95
CA THR A 2 -31.88 42.96 24.38
C THR A 2 -30.86 41.88 24.72
N VAL A 3 -30.43 41.77 25.99
CA VAL A 3 -29.47 40.74 26.43
C VAL A 3 -29.95 39.32 26.05
N LYS A 4 -31.28 39.10 26.04
CA LYS A 4 -31.90 37.83 25.64
C LYS A 4 -31.70 37.52 24.15
N GLU A 5 -31.81 38.52 23.27
CA GLU A 5 -31.56 38.35 21.83
C GLU A 5 -30.08 38.06 21.55
N ALA A 6 -29.15 38.69 22.28
CA ALA A 6 -27.71 38.41 22.15
C ALA A 6 -27.32 37.01 22.58
N PHE A 7 -27.92 36.52 23.66
CA PHE A 7 -27.69 35.17 24.14
C PHE A 7 -28.24 34.11 23.16
N ALA A 8 -29.41 34.35 22.57
CA ALA A 8 -29.99 33.46 21.55
C ALA A 8 -29.12 33.37 20.29
N VAL A 9 -28.58 34.50 19.80
CA VAL A 9 -27.67 34.52 18.64
C VAL A 9 -26.37 33.77 18.94
N LEU A 10 -25.81 33.92 20.15
CA LEU A 10 -24.61 33.19 20.56
C LEU A 10 -24.84 31.68 20.56
N ILE A 11 -25.97 31.20 21.09
CA ILE A 11 -26.31 29.78 21.10
C ILE A 11 -26.45 29.24 19.66
N ILE A 12 -27.09 29.99 18.77
CA ILE A 12 -27.23 29.59 17.36
C ILE A 12 -25.86 29.50 16.68
N ILE A 13 -24.95 30.45 16.94
CA ILE A 13 -23.58 30.42 16.41
C ILE A 13 -22.81 29.22 16.96
N LEU A 14 -22.93 28.94 18.26
CA LEU A 14 -22.25 27.80 18.90
C LEU A 14 -22.74 26.47 18.32
N LEU A 15 -24.06 26.32 18.16
CA LEU A 15 -24.68 25.13 17.58
C LEU A 15 -24.33 24.96 16.10
N ALA A 16 -24.31 26.04 15.32
CA ALA A 16 -23.86 26.01 13.93
C ALA A 16 -22.37 25.65 13.80
N SER A 17 -21.53 26.09 14.75
CA SER A 17 -20.11 25.77 14.79
C SER A 17 -19.86 24.30 15.12
N THR A 18 -20.70 23.69 15.96
CA THR A 18 -20.60 22.25 16.25
C THR A 18 -20.99 21.36 15.07
N LEU A 19 -21.84 21.82 14.15
CA LEU A 19 -22.18 21.06 12.93
C LEU A 19 -21.04 21.03 11.90
N MET A 20 -20.14 22.02 11.90
CA MET A 20 -19.01 22.08 10.97
C MET A 20 -17.78 21.26 11.41
N ALA A 21 -17.79 20.70 12.62
CA ALA A 21 -16.68 19.91 13.16
C ALA A 21 -16.72 18.43 12.76
N PHE A 22 -17.78 17.97 12.08
CA PHE A 22 -17.84 16.62 11.54
C PHE A 22 -17.19 16.60 10.16
N GLN A 23 -15.87 16.53 10.12
CA GLN A 23 -15.25 15.95 8.94
C GLN A 23 -15.71 14.49 8.87
N PRO A 24 -16.21 14.01 7.71
CA PRO A 24 -16.43 12.59 7.55
C PRO A 24 -15.10 11.91 7.88
N VAL A 25 -15.09 11.09 8.93
CA VAL A 25 -13.98 10.17 9.16
C VAL A 25 -14.08 9.17 8.04
N GLU A 26 -13.42 9.44 6.92
CA GLU A 26 -13.23 8.46 5.88
C GLU A 26 -12.51 7.30 6.56
N ALA A 27 -13.16 6.13 6.59
CA ALA A 27 -12.59 4.93 7.15
C ALA A 27 -11.31 4.63 6.38
N THR A 28 -10.17 5.03 6.95
CA THR A 28 -8.88 4.87 6.31
C THR A 28 -8.52 3.40 6.40
N PHE A 29 -8.60 2.69 5.28
CA PHE A 29 -8.22 1.29 5.22
C PHE A 29 -6.77 1.12 5.70
N THR A 30 -6.60 0.38 6.79
CA THR A 30 -5.29 0.03 7.31
C THR A 30 -5.07 -1.46 7.02
N PRO A 31 -4.05 -1.83 6.22
CA PRO A 31 -3.79 -3.23 5.94
C PRO A 31 -3.41 -3.97 7.22
N ALA A 32 -3.72 -5.26 7.29
CA ALA A 32 -3.29 -6.12 8.38
C ALA A 32 -1.79 -6.42 8.29
N ILE A 33 -1.24 -7.02 9.35
CA ILE A 33 0.15 -7.50 9.36
C ILE A 33 0.23 -8.75 8.47
N PRO A 34 1.14 -8.81 7.47
CA PRO A 34 1.27 -9.97 6.60
C PRO A 34 1.71 -11.23 7.36
N GLN A 35 1.12 -12.37 6.99
CA GLN A 35 1.66 -13.69 7.29
C GLN A 35 2.46 -14.16 6.08
N PHE A 36 3.64 -14.72 6.32
CA PHE A 36 4.50 -15.21 5.25
C PHE A 36 5.22 -16.49 5.66
N THR A 37 5.82 -17.16 4.68
CA THR A 37 6.72 -18.29 4.87
C THR A 37 7.93 -18.14 3.96
N LEU A 38 9.05 -18.75 4.36
CA LEU A 38 10.29 -18.82 3.59
C LEU A 38 10.56 -20.26 3.14
N ALA A 39 11.09 -20.43 1.94
CA ALA A 39 11.60 -21.70 1.45
C ALA A 39 12.83 -21.48 0.57
N ILE A 40 13.84 -22.36 0.69
CA ILE A 40 14.91 -22.45 -0.31
C ILE A 40 14.52 -23.53 -1.30
N VAL A 41 14.43 -23.17 -2.57
CA VAL A 41 14.06 -24.08 -3.65
C VAL A 41 15.28 -24.32 -4.53
N ASN A 42 15.64 -25.58 -4.71
CA ASN A 42 16.66 -26.00 -5.66
C ASN A 42 16.01 -26.34 -7.00
N HIS A 43 16.52 -25.75 -8.08
CA HIS A 43 16.02 -25.92 -9.44
C HIS A 43 17.00 -26.71 -10.32
N ALA A 44 17.79 -27.62 -9.74
CA ALA A 44 18.73 -28.43 -10.49
C ALA A 44 18.03 -29.33 -11.54
N TYR A 45 18.50 -29.30 -12.78
CA TYR A 45 18.05 -30.18 -13.84
C TYR A 45 19.13 -30.45 -14.89
N ASP A 46 19.03 -31.60 -15.56
CA ASP A 46 19.94 -32.01 -16.64
C ASP A 46 19.24 -31.91 -17.99
N GLU A 47 19.86 -31.22 -18.94
CA GLU A 47 19.50 -31.31 -20.35
C GLU A 47 20.26 -32.48 -20.98
N PRO A 48 19.56 -33.46 -21.58
CA PRO A 48 20.23 -34.57 -22.24
C PRO A 48 20.98 -34.10 -23.49
N THR A 49 22.01 -34.86 -23.88
CA THR A 49 22.69 -34.66 -25.17
C THR A 49 21.66 -34.73 -26.30
N THR A 50 21.63 -33.69 -27.14
CA THR A 50 20.76 -33.62 -28.32
C THR A 50 21.58 -33.80 -29.60
N TYR A 51 20.90 -34.20 -30.68
CA TYR A 51 21.53 -34.45 -31.97
C TYR A 51 20.79 -33.69 -33.06
N THR A 52 21.54 -33.03 -33.93
CA THR A 52 21.00 -32.35 -35.10
C THR A 52 21.59 -32.98 -36.35
N THR A 53 20.76 -33.62 -37.16
CA THR A 53 21.17 -34.15 -38.47
C THR A 53 20.96 -33.10 -39.55
N ASN A 54 22.04 -32.72 -40.24
CA ASN A 54 21.95 -31.81 -41.36
C ASN A 54 21.30 -32.51 -42.57
N GLN A 55 20.11 -32.05 -42.95
CA GLN A 55 19.29 -32.67 -44.01
C GLN A 55 19.95 -32.72 -45.40
N PHE A 56 20.93 -31.87 -45.69
CA PHE A 56 21.58 -31.80 -47.00
C PHE A 56 22.88 -32.62 -47.08
N THR A 57 23.51 -32.90 -45.94
CA THR A 57 24.79 -33.61 -45.88
C THR A 57 24.69 -34.97 -45.20
N GLY A 58 23.61 -35.23 -44.46
CA GLY A 58 23.46 -36.43 -43.63
C GLY A 58 24.35 -36.45 -42.39
N VAL A 59 25.16 -35.41 -42.16
CA VAL A 59 26.07 -35.31 -41.01
C VAL A 59 25.25 -35.00 -39.76
N THR A 60 25.43 -35.83 -38.73
CA THR A 60 24.85 -35.61 -37.40
C THR A 60 25.84 -34.89 -36.50
N THR A 61 25.45 -33.74 -35.98
CA THR A 61 26.19 -32.99 -34.96
C THR A 61 25.61 -33.30 -33.58
N SER A 62 26.48 -33.61 -32.63
CA SER A 62 26.12 -33.80 -31.22
C SER A 62 26.21 -32.47 -30.46
N HIS A 63 25.21 -32.18 -29.65
CA HIS A 63 25.22 -31.09 -28.68
C HIS A 63 25.25 -31.71 -27.29
N GLY A 64 26.39 -31.57 -26.59
CA GLY A 64 26.58 -32.16 -25.27
C GLY A 64 25.48 -31.73 -24.31
N GLY A 65 25.02 -32.66 -23.48
CA GLY A 65 24.11 -32.34 -22.38
C GLY A 65 24.73 -31.31 -21.43
N THR A 66 23.88 -30.56 -20.75
CA THR A 66 24.29 -29.50 -19.82
C THR A 66 23.54 -29.65 -18.51
N HIS A 67 24.26 -29.56 -17.39
CA HIS A 67 23.68 -29.51 -16.05
C HIS A 67 23.44 -28.05 -15.66
N TYR A 68 22.23 -27.74 -15.23
CA TYR A 68 21.89 -26.45 -14.65
C TYR A 68 21.53 -26.63 -13.19
N GLU A 69 22.08 -25.77 -12.34
CA GLU A 69 21.77 -25.75 -10.92
C GLU A 69 21.69 -24.31 -10.45
N TRP A 70 20.55 -23.94 -9.87
CA TRP A 70 20.41 -22.69 -9.15
C TRP A 70 19.44 -22.82 -8.00
N LYS A 71 19.54 -21.88 -7.05
CA LYS A 71 18.70 -21.85 -5.87
C LYS A 71 17.97 -20.52 -5.76
N THR A 72 16.72 -20.57 -5.34
CA THR A 72 15.94 -19.39 -4.99
C THR A 72 15.55 -19.39 -3.52
N LEU A 73 15.47 -18.20 -2.93
CA LEU A 73 14.71 -17.96 -1.71
C LEU A 73 13.31 -17.52 -2.10
N ASP A 74 12.34 -18.36 -1.82
CA ASP A 74 10.94 -18.14 -2.09
C ASP A 74 10.26 -17.61 -0.81
N ILE A 75 9.68 -16.42 -0.91
CA ILE A 75 8.89 -15.76 0.12
C ILE A 75 7.43 -15.83 -0.31
N THR A 76 6.64 -16.64 0.39
CA THR A 76 5.20 -16.77 0.12
C THR A 76 4.43 -15.96 1.15
N ILE A 77 3.68 -14.95 0.71
CA ILE A 77 2.88 -14.08 1.57
C ILE A 77 1.40 -14.39 1.37
N THR A 78 0.66 -14.61 2.47
CA THR A 78 -0.79 -14.78 2.42
C THR A 78 -1.46 -13.43 2.16
N ASN A 79 -2.23 -13.36 1.06
CA ASN A 79 -2.91 -12.13 0.67
C ASN A 79 -4.08 -11.86 1.59
N GLN A 80 -4.27 -10.58 1.91
CA GLN A 80 -5.40 -10.11 2.68
C GLN A 80 -6.59 -9.84 1.73
N PRO A 81 -7.83 -10.02 2.19
CA PRO A 81 -8.99 -9.67 1.41
C PRO A 81 -9.08 -8.14 1.30
N VAL A 82 -8.69 -7.59 0.15
CA VAL A 82 -8.79 -6.16 -0.15
C VAL A 82 -9.43 -5.97 -1.51
N THR A 83 -10.44 -5.09 -1.57
CA THR A 83 -11.07 -4.68 -2.82
C THR A 83 -10.28 -3.54 -3.43
N THR A 84 -9.68 -3.75 -4.60
CA THR A 84 -9.03 -2.68 -5.37
C THR A 84 -10.08 -1.79 -6.02
N ASP A 85 -9.94 -0.48 -5.85
CA ASP A 85 -10.80 0.55 -6.47
C ASP A 85 -10.24 1.04 -7.82
N GLY A 86 -9.22 0.36 -8.35
CA GLY A 86 -8.55 0.68 -9.61
C GLY A 86 -7.43 1.72 -9.50
N GLN A 87 -7.36 2.48 -8.40
CA GLN A 87 -6.25 3.40 -8.12
C GLN A 87 -5.33 2.84 -7.04
N ASN A 88 -5.91 2.30 -5.98
CA ASN A 88 -5.20 1.70 -4.87
C ASN A 88 -4.86 0.23 -5.14
N SER A 89 -3.65 -0.16 -4.73
CA SER A 89 -3.13 -1.51 -4.83
C SER A 89 -2.48 -1.92 -3.51
N LEU A 90 -2.64 -3.21 -3.16
CA LEU A 90 -1.93 -3.80 -2.04
C LEU A 90 -0.54 -4.21 -2.50
N ARG A 91 0.48 -3.74 -1.80
CA ARG A 91 1.87 -4.05 -2.08
C ARG A 91 2.59 -4.51 -0.82
N TYR A 92 3.75 -5.10 -0.99
CA TYR A 92 4.57 -5.60 0.11
C TYR A 92 5.92 -4.91 0.13
N ASN A 93 6.37 -4.53 1.33
CA ASN A 93 7.76 -4.15 1.56
C ASN A 93 8.43 -5.25 2.38
N ILE A 94 9.46 -5.84 1.79
CA ILE A 94 10.26 -6.91 2.36
C ILE A 94 11.57 -6.28 2.81
N ARG A 95 11.93 -6.50 4.08
CA ARG A 95 13.24 -6.12 4.61
C ARG A 95 13.95 -7.34 5.17
N PHE A 96 15.27 -7.29 5.15
CA PHE A 96 16.12 -8.35 5.66
C PHE A 96 17.29 -7.78 6.46
N LYS A 97 17.87 -8.61 7.33
CA LYS A 97 19.13 -8.31 8.02
C LYS A 97 19.97 -9.57 8.15
N GLY A 98 21.28 -9.42 8.06
CA GLY A 98 22.22 -10.51 8.35
C GLY A 98 22.44 -10.66 9.85
N GLN A 99 22.87 -11.84 10.29
CA GLN A 99 23.11 -12.16 11.71
C GLN A 99 24.13 -11.27 12.44
N TYR A 100 24.99 -10.57 11.70
CA TYR A 100 26.06 -9.73 12.26
C TYR A 100 25.75 -8.22 12.21
N THR A 101 24.52 -7.84 11.86
CA THR A 101 24.08 -6.45 11.83
C THR A 101 22.73 -6.27 12.50
N GLU A 102 22.55 -5.15 13.18
CA GLU A 102 21.26 -4.74 13.75
C GLU A 102 20.44 -3.92 12.75
N GLN A 103 21.08 -3.43 11.68
CA GLN A 103 20.44 -2.60 10.68
C GLN A 103 19.65 -3.46 9.69
N TRP A 104 18.39 -3.07 9.46
CA TRP A 104 17.56 -3.66 8.43
C TRP A 104 17.82 -3.00 7.08
N THR A 105 17.94 -3.83 6.05
CA THR A 105 17.98 -3.39 4.67
C THR A 105 16.60 -3.60 4.06
N GLU A 106 15.97 -2.52 3.60
CA GLU A 106 14.74 -2.62 2.82
C GLU A 106 15.09 -3.01 1.39
N ASN A 107 14.38 -3.99 0.83
CA ASN A 107 14.64 -4.47 -0.54
C ASN A 107 14.35 -3.40 -1.60
N ASN A 108 13.61 -2.35 -1.23
CA ASN A 108 13.13 -1.33 -2.15
C ASN A 108 13.73 0.03 -1.73
N GLY A 109 14.72 0.52 -2.49
CA GLY A 109 15.23 1.89 -2.34
C GLY A 109 14.23 2.96 -2.78
N GLU A 110 14.61 4.24 -2.68
CA GLU A 110 13.83 5.37 -3.20
C GLU A 110 13.62 5.19 -4.72
N GLY A 111 12.40 4.84 -5.13
CA GLY A 111 12.03 4.57 -6.53
C GLY A 111 11.87 3.08 -6.89
N ALA A 112 12.05 2.16 -5.95
CA ALA A 112 11.86 0.73 -6.20
C ALA A 112 10.38 0.33 -6.22
N PHE A 113 10.02 -0.47 -7.22
CA PHE A 113 8.69 -1.05 -7.37
C PHE A 113 8.41 -2.00 -6.20
N TYR A 114 7.52 -1.58 -5.29
CA TYR A 114 7.02 -2.50 -4.28
C TYR A 114 6.27 -3.64 -4.98
N PRO A 115 6.61 -4.89 -4.66
CA PRO A 115 5.89 -6.00 -5.24
C PRO A 115 4.40 -5.93 -4.95
N GLN A 116 3.58 -6.04 -6.00
CA GLN A 116 2.13 -6.04 -5.90
C GLN A 116 1.61 -7.41 -5.51
N ASN A 117 0.50 -7.46 -4.79
CA ASN A 117 -0.20 -8.70 -4.51
C ASN A 117 -0.65 -9.38 -5.82
N SER A 118 -0.60 -10.71 -5.85
CA SER A 118 -1.23 -11.49 -6.92
C SER A 118 -2.75 -11.51 -6.74
N SER A 119 -3.46 -11.94 -7.78
CA SER A 119 -4.90 -12.26 -7.71
C SER A 119 -5.21 -13.59 -6.99
N SER A 120 -4.19 -14.32 -6.55
CA SER A 120 -4.32 -15.58 -5.81
C SER A 120 -4.51 -15.33 -4.30
N SER A 121 -4.76 -16.38 -3.52
CA SER A 121 -4.76 -16.32 -2.05
C SER A 121 -3.37 -16.04 -1.46
N THR A 122 -2.31 -16.23 -2.25
CA THR A 122 -0.91 -15.97 -1.86
C THR A 122 -0.14 -15.27 -2.97
N THR A 123 0.90 -14.53 -2.58
CA THR A 123 1.87 -13.93 -3.49
C THR A 123 3.25 -14.54 -3.24
N LEU A 124 3.90 -14.98 -4.32
CA LEU A 124 5.22 -15.60 -4.28
C LEU A 124 6.28 -14.61 -4.79
N PHE A 125 7.34 -14.41 -4.01
CA PHE A 125 8.52 -13.66 -4.40
C PHE A 125 9.75 -14.56 -4.36
N SER A 126 10.45 -14.69 -5.48
CA SER A 126 11.64 -15.55 -5.58
C SER A 126 12.89 -14.69 -5.77
N TYR A 127 13.84 -14.84 -4.86
CA TYR A 127 15.14 -14.19 -4.92
C TYR A 127 16.21 -15.19 -5.33
N PHE A 128 17.00 -14.86 -6.35
CA PHE A 128 18.11 -15.70 -6.78
C PHE A 128 19.23 -15.70 -5.73
N LEU A 129 19.63 -16.87 -5.24
CA LEU A 129 20.70 -17.03 -4.26
C LEU A 129 22.06 -17.31 -4.90
N GLY A 130 22.06 -17.97 -6.06
CA GLY A 130 23.27 -18.36 -6.78
C GLY A 130 23.04 -19.55 -7.71
N GLY A 131 24.04 -19.83 -8.55
CA GLY A 131 24.05 -20.96 -9.48
C GLY A 131 24.24 -20.57 -10.94
N SER A 132 24.15 -21.55 -11.82
CA SER A 132 24.25 -21.43 -13.28
C SER A 132 22.85 -21.56 -13.87
N TYR A 133 22.22 -20.42 -14.18
CA TYR A 133 20.92 -20.38 -14.86
C TYR A 133 21.09 -19.85 -16.30
N PRO A 134 20.56 -20.54 -17.32
CA PRO A 134 20.67 -20.10 -18.70
C PRO A 134 19.83 -18.84 -18.90
N GLY A 135 20.49 -17.73 -19.20
CA GLY A 135 19.81 -16.46 -19.45
C GLY A 135 19.44 -15.68 -18.19
N ALA A 136 20.13 -15.91 -17.06
CA ALA A 136 20.01 -15.00 -15.92
C ALA A 136 20.38 -13.59 -16.38
N PRO A 137 19.44 -12.63 -16.41
CA PRO A 137 19.85 -11.24 -16.35
C PRO A 137 20.71 -11.12 -15.09
N GLY A 138 21.74 -10.28 -15.08
CA GLY A 138 22.60 -10.07 -13.91
C GLY A 138 21.82 -9.50 -12.71
N ALA A 139 20.91 -10.29 -12.16
CA ALA A 139 19.99 -9.96 -11.11
C ALA A 139 20.83 -9.86 -9.85
N THR A 140 21.24 -8.64 -9.55
CA THR A 140 21.93 -8.26 -8.32
C THR A 140 20.88 -8.18 -7.21
N SER A 141 20.35 -9.34 -6.81
CA SER A 141 19.68 -9.39 -5.52
C SER A 141 20.73 -9.09 -4.45
N GLN A 142 20.42 -8.23 -3.49
CA GLN A 142 21.34 -7.91 -2.40
C GLN A 142 21.62 -9.11 -1.48
N ILE A 143 20.84 -10.18 -1.60
CA ILE A 143 21.05 -11.46 -0.92
C ILE A 143 21.72 -12.52 -1.81
N ALA A 144 22.02 -12.20 -3.07
CA ALA A 144 22.76 -13.10 -3.95
C ALA A 144 24.23 -13.23 -3.48
N GLY A 145 24.78 -14.44 -3.53
CA GLY A 145 26.19 -14.69 -3.22
C GLY A 145 26.53 -14.73 -1.73
N LEU A 146 25.52 -14.75 -0.83
CA LEU A 146 25.76 -15.03 0.58
C LEU A 146 26.25 -16.47 0.76
N PRO A 147 27.27 -16.72 1.61
CA PRO A 147 27.81 -18.06 1.80
C PRO A 147 26.84 -18.95 2.56
N ASP A 148 26.91 -20.26 2.31
CA ASP A 148 26.18 -21.28 3.07
C ASP A 148 26.48 -21.16 4.58
N GLY A 149 25.47 -21.46 5.41
CA GLY A 149 25.50 -21.27 6.85
C GLY A 149 25.19 -19.84 7.32
N THR A 150 25.07 -18.87 6.41
CA THR A 150 24.65 -17.51 6.77
C THR A 150 23.20 -17.53 7.24
N LYS A 151 22.94 -16.91 8.39
CA LYS A 151 21.58 -16.66 8.89
C LYS A 151 21.10 -15.29 8.45
N VAL A 152 19.91 -15.25 7.84
CA VAL A 152 19.25 -14.03 7.37
C VAL A 152 17.85 -13.98 7.95
N SER A 153 17.52 -12.87 8.60
CA SER A 153 16.20 -12.61 9.16
C SER A 153 15.38 -11.75 8.21
N PHE A 154 14.09 -12.06 8.06
CA PHE A 154 13.15 -11.35 7.18
C PHE A 154 11.95 -10.83 7.94
N GLN A 155 11.42 -9.71 7.46
CA GLN A 155 10.10 -9.20 7.83
C GLN A 155 9.40 -8.62 6.61
N VAL A 156 8.06 -8.64 6.65
CA VAL A 156 7.19 -8.13 5.60
C VAL A 156 6.21 -7.15 6.22
N ARG A 157 5.97 -6.02 5.56
CA ARG A 157 4.82 -5.15 5.85
C ARG A 157 3.93 -5.01 4.62
N ALA A 158 2.64 -4.85 4.83
CA ALA A 158 1.70 -4.53 3.77
C ALA A 158 1.59 -3.02 3.62
N LEU A 159 1.49 -2.57 2.38
CA LEU A 159 1.33 -1.19 1.99
C LEU A 159 0.07 -1.09 1.13
N TRP A 160 -0.90 -0.26 1.55
CA TRP A 160 -2.08 0.04 0.76
C TRP A 160 -1.96 1.46 0.22
N GLY A 161 -2.13 1.65 -1.08
CA GLY A 161 -1.97 2.97 -1.66
C GLY A 161 -1.88 2.97 -3.18
N TYR A 162 -1.60 4.14 -3.73
CA TYR A 162 -1.52 4.36 -5.17
C TYR A 162 -0.16 4.98 -5.55
N ASP A 163 0.25 4.72 -6.79
CA ASP A 163 1.37 5.45 -7.38
C ASP A 163 0.89 6.81 -7.85
N ASP A 164 1.61 7.84 -7.45
CA ASP A 164 1.54 9.15 -8.08
C ASP A 164 2.83 9.40 -8.87
N TYR A 165 2.69 10.05 -10.01
CA TYR A 165 3.83 10.44 -10.83
C TYR A 165 3.95 11.96 -10.80
N ASP A 166 5.08 12.43 -10.31
CA ASP A 166 5.47 13.82 -10.47
C ASP A 166 6.39 13.94 -11.68
N PHE A 167 6.16 14.96 -12.51
CA PHE A 167 6.99 15.29 -13.66
C PHE A 167 7.73 16.58 -13.37
N THR A 168 8.87 16.47 -12.68
CA THR A 168 9.71 17.62 -12.36
C THR A 168 10.91 17.66 -13.29
N TYR A 169 11.12 18.77 -14.01
CA TYR A 169 12.26 19.00 -14.91
C TYR A 169 12.47 17.95 -16.03
N GLY A 170 11.41 17.30 -16.51
CA GLY A 170 11.54 16.28 -17.56
C GLY A 170 11.85 14.87 -17.05
N LEU A 171 12.02 14.70 -15.73
CA LEU A 171 12.22 13.41 -15.09
C LEU A 171 10.92 12.95 -14.42
N ARG A 172 10.59 11.67 -14.61
CA ARG A 172 9.42 11.05 -13.98
C ARG A 172 9.85 10.48 -12.63
N SER A 173 9.32 11.03 -11.55
CA SER A 173 9.51 10.50 -10.20
C SER A 173 8.27 9.72 -9.78
N TYR A 174 8.46 8.50 -9.28
CA TYR A 174 7.38 7.69 -8.70
C TYR A 174 7.34 7.92 -7.20
N ARG A 175 6.19 8.34 -6.69
CA ARG A 175 5.94 8.40 -5.25
C ARG A 175 4.75 7.51 -4.93
N PHE A 176 4.96 6.59 -4.00
CA PHE A 176 3.89 5.73 -3.52
C PHE A 176 3.28 6.34 -2.25
N TYR A 177 2.06 6.86 -2.35
CA TYR A 177 1.32 7.35 -1.18
C TYR A 177 0.61 6.18 -0.54
N THR A 178 0.91 5.91 0.73
CA THR A 178 0.49 4.66 1.34
C THR A 178 0.14 4.77 2.82
N VAL A 179 -0.83 3.95 3.23
CA VAL A 179 -1.05 3.51 4.60
C VAL A 179 -0.37 2.15 4.77
N SER A 180 0.50 2.04 5.77
CA SER A 180 1.25 0.81 6.02
C SER A 180 0.76 0.07 7.26
N SER A 181 0.87 -1.25 7.23
CA SER A 181 0.75 -2.07 8.44
C SER A 181 2.03 -2.06 9.28
N SER A 182 1.97 -2.63 10.48
CA SER A 182 3.19 -2.99 11.22
C SER A 182 3.93 -4.14 10.49
N TYR A 183 5.23 -4.26 10.73
CA TYR A 183 5.99 -5.39 10.22
C TYR A 183 5.54 -6.72 10.86
N SER A 184 5.61 -7.79 10.08
CA SER A 184 5.40 -9.18 10.50
C SER A 184 6.38 -9.62 11.58
N ASP A 185 6.11 -10.79 12.15
CA ASP A 185 7.10 -11.53 12.93
C ASP A 185 8.36 -11.82 12.12
N ILE A 186 9.47 -12.05 12.82
CA ILE A 186 10.77 -12.33 12.21
C ILE A 186 10.85 -13.82 11.86
N GLN A 187 11.23 -14.11 10.62
CA GLN A 187 11.63 -15.46 10.23
C GLN A 187 13.10 -15.45 9.83
N THR A 188 13.87 -16.38 10.40
CA THR A 188 15.29 -16.52 10.13
C THR A 188 15.52 -17.80 9.33
N ILE A 189 16.23 -17.70 8.22
CA ILE A 189 16.64 -18.84 7.41
C ILE A 189 18.15 -18.99 7.44
N THR A 190 18.63 -20.24 7.51
CA THR A 190 20.04 -20.58 7.38
C THR A 190 20.33 -21.07 5.96
N LEU A 191 21.08 -20.27 5.18
CA LEU A 191 21.43 -20.60 3.80
C LEU A 191 22.23 -21.92 3.73
N GLY A 192 22.10 -22.64 2.62
CA GLY A 192 22.73 -23.96 2.41
C GLY A 192 21.97 -25.13 3.03
N SER A 193 21.48 -24.99 4.27
CA SER A 193 20.71 -26.05 4.95
C SER A 193 19.22 -26.10 4.57
N GLY A 194 18.65 -24.95 4.19
CA GLY A 194 17.20 -24.83 4.01
C GLY A 194 16.41 -24.74 5.33
N GLU A 195 17.08 -24.78 6.49
CA GLU A 195 16.41 -24.72 7.78
C GLU A 195 15.84 -23.32 8.04
N VAL A 196 14.52 -23.28 8.25
CA VAL A 196 13.78 -22.08 8.61
C VAL A 196 13.44 -22.15 10.10
N THR A 197 13.93 -21.18 10.86
CA THR A 197 13.56 -20.99 12.26
C THR A 197 12.64 -19.78 12.36
N VAL A 198 11.41 -19.99 12.81
CA VAL A 198 10.47 -18.92 13.12
C VAL A 198 10.76 -18.46 14.54
N GLU A 199 11.37 -17.29 14.69
CA GLU A 199 11.44 -16.62 15.99
C GLU A 199 10.10 -15.93 16.21
N GLN A 200 9.17 -16.63 16.90
CA GLN A 200 7.98 -15.95 17.39
C GLN A 200 8.42 -14.84 18.32
N GLY A 201 8.29 -13.60 17.85
CA GLY A 201 8.36 -12.44 18.73
C GLY A 201 7.32 -12.65 19.82
N THR A 202 7.69 -12.44 21.08
CA THR A 202 6.80 -12.63 22.24
C THR A 202 5.62 -11.65 22.25
N ALA A 203 5.46 -10.83 21.21
CA ALA A 203 4.31 -9.99 21.00
C ALA A 203 3.12 -10.89 20.58
N SER A 204 2.27 -11.24 21.54
CA SER A 204 0.92 -11.71 21.27
C SER A 204 0.14 -10.61 20.54
N VAL A 205 0.35 -10.45 19.25
CA VAL A 205 -0.50 -9.62 18.41
C VAL A 205 -1.72 -10.46 18.11
N THR A 206 -2.78 -10.28 18.91
CA THR A 206 -4.13 -10.61 18.46
C THR A 206 -4.38 -9.80 17.20
N THR A 207 -4.28 -10.43 16.02
CA THR A 207 -4.68 -9.84 14.75
C THR A 207 -6.10 -9.31 14.94
N PRO A 208 -6.33 -7.98 14.99
CA PRO A 208 -7.67 -7.48 14.87
C PRO A 208 -8.12 -7.89 13.47
N ALA A 209 -9.25 -8.57 13.35
CA ALA A 209 -9.90 -8.67 12.05
C ALA A 209 -9.98 -7.24 11.46
N PRO A 210 -9.73 -7.04 10.16
CA PRO A 210 -9.81 -5.72 9.56
C PRO A 210 -11.15 -5.11 9.97
N ILE A 211 -11.11 -4.02 10.75
CA ILE A 211 -12.30 -3.31 11.16
C ILE A 211 -12.76 -2.57 9.90
N ILE A 212 -13.58 -3.26 9.11
CA ILE A 212 -14.47 -2.58 8.19
C ILE A 212 -15.47 -1.89 9.10
N THR A 213 -15.24 -0.61 9.41
CA THR A 213 -16.25 0.22 10.06
C THR A 213 -17.44 0.23 9.12
N ALA A 214 -18.46 -0.55 9.48
CA ALA A 214 -19.67 -0.65 8.69
C ALA A 214 -20.23 0.76 8.50
N GLU A 215 -20.40 1.14 7.23
CA GLU A 215 -21.15 2.33 6.85
C GLU A 215 -22.53 2.27 7.54
N PRO A 216 -23.00 3.35 8.19
CA PRO A 216 -24.27 3.33 8.90
C PRO A 216 -25.40 2.99 7.92
N THR A 217 -25.91 1.77 8.05
CA THR A 217 -26.93 1.22 7.16
C THR A 217 -28.28 1.85 7.52
N ASN A 218 -28.66 2.92 6.81
CA ASN A 218 -30.05 3.36 6.78
C ASN A 218 -30.84 2.39 5.88
N ASN A 219 -31.41 1.37 6.51
CA ASN A 219 -32.31 0.42 5.86
C ASN A 219 -33.64 1.13 5.52
N PRO A 220 -34.19 0.91 4.31
CA PRO A 220 -35.55 0.37 4.32
C PRO A 220 -35.67 -0.88 3.44
N THR A 221 -36.32 -1.87 4.04
CA THR A 221 -36.83 -3.13 3.49
C THR A 221 -37.40 -2.99 2.07
N THR A 222 -36.92 -3.82 1.13
CA THR A 222 -37.76 -4.71 0.29
C THR A 222 -36.89 -5.63 -0.59
N LYS A 223 -37.37 -6.85 -0.81
CA LYS A 223 -36.89 -7.93 -1.71
C LYS A 223 -38.15 -8.62 -2.28
N PRO A 224 -38.15 -9.39 -3.40
CA PRO A 224 -37.20 -9.54 -4.52
C PRO A 224 -37.86 -9.32 -5.92
N THR A 225 -37.07 -9.27 -7.00
CA THR A 225 -37.31 -10.06 -8.25
C THR A 225 -36.04 -10.02 -9.11
N ILE A 226 -35.62 -11.20 -9.58
CA ILE A 226 -34.47 -11.38 -10.48
C ILE A 226 -35.03 -11.53 -11.90
N ASP A 227 -34.59 -10.69 -12.82
CA ASP A 227 -34.82 -10.80 -14.26
C ASP A 227 -33.45 -10.89 -14.96
N PRO A 228 -33.16 -11.95 -15.74
CA PRO A 228 -31.87 -12.08 -16.42
C PRO A 228 -31.97 -11.48 -17.83
N THR A 229 -31.68 -10.20 -17.95
CA THR A 229 -31.27 -9.61 -19.24
C THR A 229 -30.04 -8.74 -19.05
N MET A 230 -28.92 -9.23 -19.57
CA MET A 230 -27.62 -8.58 -19.54
C MET A 230 -27.59 -7.45 -20.58
N PRO A 231 -27.40 -6.17 -20.22
CA PRO A 231 -27.10 -5.13 -21.18
C PRO A 231 -25.59 -5.09 -21.44
N GLN A 232 -25.26 -5.05 -22.72
CA GLN A 232 -23.95 -4.75 -23.25
C GLN A 232 -23.50 -3.37 -22.76
N VAL A 233 -22.37 -3.31 -22.04
CA VAL A 233 -21.78 -2.06 -21.54
C VAL A 233 -21.10 -1.32 -22.70
N THR A 234 -21.65 -0.16 -23.05
CA THR A 234 -21.01 0.83 -23.93
C THR A 234 -19.86 1.51 -23.16
N PRO A 235 -18.69 1.78 -23.78
CA PRO A 235 -17.60 2.49 -23.12
C PRO A 235 -18.07 3.90 -22.69
N GLN A 236 -17.95 4.20 -21.39
CA GLN A 236 -18.11 5.57 -20.90
C GLN A 236 -16.90 6.40 -21.34
N ASP A 237 -17.16 7.39 -22.18
CA ASP A 237 -16.21 8.46 -22.49
C ASP A 237 -15.84 9.18 -21.18
N HIS A 238 -14.55 9.18 -20.87
CA HIS A 238 -13.97 10.03 -19.84
C HIS A 238 -14.13 11.50 -20.25
N GLN A 239 -15.20 12.13 -19.77
CA GLN A 239 -15.29 13.58 -19.79
C GLN A 239 -14.26 14.16 -18.83
N ASN A 240 -13.14 14.60 -19.40
CA ASN A 240 -12.24 15.57 -18.80
C ASN A 240 -13.04 16.82 -18.42
N THR A 241 -13.42 16.94 -17.15
CA THR A 241 -13.91 18.22 -16.63
C THR A 241 -12.70 19.14 -16.49
N PRO A 242 -12.73 20.36 -17.07
CA PRO A 242 -11.67 21.32 -16.87
C PRO A 242 -11.64 21.70 -15.39
N GLN A 243 -10.61 21.21 -14.70
CA GLN A 243 -10.29 21.57 -13.32
C GLN A 243 -9.92 23.05 -13.32
N GLY A 244 -10.93 23.91 -13.09
CA GLY A 244 -10.72 25.33 -12.95
C GLY A 244 -9.79 25.56 -11.76
N ASN A 245 -8.67 26.24 -12.00
CA ASN A 245 -7.73 26.75 -10.99
C ASN A 245 -8.39 27.82 -10.11
N TRP A 246 -9.42 27.45 -9.37
CA TRP A 246 -9.83 28.21 -8.21
C TRP A 246 -8.82 27.89 -7.10
N PRO A 247 -8.24 28.90 -6.43
CA PRO A 247 -7.35 28.65 -5.30
C PRO A 247 -8.12 27.82 -4.28
N THR A 248 -7.77 26.55 -4.16
CA THR A 248 -8.32 25.66 -3.15
C THR A 248 -7.79 26.15 -1.82
N LEU A 249 -8.56 27.02 -1.17
CA LEU A 249 -8.30 27.38 0.22
C LEU A 249 -8.30 26.08 1.02
N SER A 250 -7.22 25.83 1.77
CA SER A 250 -7.22 24.69 2.68
C SER A 250 -8.38 24.85 3.66
N TRP A 251 -8.92 23.75 4.16
CA TRP A 251 -10.01 23.80 5.14
C TRP A 251 -9.64 24.67 6.35
N GLU A 252 -8.38 24.65 6.77
CA GLU A 252 -7.83 25.53 7.81
C GLU A 252 -7.98 27.02 7.47
N GLN A 253 -7.70 27.41 6.23
CA GLN A 253 -7.85 28.80 5.78
C GLN A 253 -9.31 29.24 5.74
N ILE A 254 -10.23 28.34 5.39
CA ILE A 254 -11.67 28.60 5.42
C ILE A 254 -12.11 28.85 6.87
N VAL A 255 -11.69 28.00 7.81
CA VAL A 255 -12.01 28.16 9.24
C VAL A 255 -11.47 29.48 9.79
N ILE A 256 -10.22 29.83 9.46
CA ILE A 256 -9.61 31.10 9.87
C ILE A 256 -10.40 32.30 9.33
N ALA A 257 -10.79 32.26 8.05
CA ALA A 257 -11.56 33.34 7.42
C ALA A 257 -12.93 33.53 8.09
N VAL A 258 -13.64 32.43 8.40
CA VAL A 258 -14.93 32.47 9.08
C VAL A 258 -14.80 33.01 10.51
N MET A 259 -13.79 32.55 11.26
CA MET A 259 -13.51 33.04 12.62
C MET A 259 -13.18 34.54 12.62
N ALA A 260 -12.36 35.00 11.67
CA ALA A 260 -12.02 36.42 11.55
C ALA A 260 -13.26 37.29 11.28
N MET A 261 -14.16 36.84 10.41
CA MET A 261 -15.43 37.55 10.15
C MET A 261 -16.32 37.58 11.40
N ALA A 262 -16.44 36.47 12.13
CA ALA A 262 -17.23 36.42 13.35
C ALA A 262 -16.71 37.40 14.43
N ILE A 263 -15.39 37.47 14.62
CA ILE A 263 -14.75 38.42 15.55
C ILE A 263 -15.01 39.86 15.12
N ALA A 264 -14.90 40.18 13.82
CA ALA A 264 -15.16 41.51 13.31
C ALA A 264 -16.61 41.96 13.57
N VAL A 265 -17.59 41.08 13.33
CA VAL A 265 -19.01 41.36 13.61
C VAL A 265 -19.25 41.58 15.10
N LEU A 266 -18.65 40.77 15.97
CA LEU A 266 -18.71 40.95 17.43
C LEU A 266 -18.12 42.28 17.88
N ALA A 267 -16.95 42.66 17.36
CA ALA A 267 -16.29 43.91 17.69
C ALA A 267 -17.14 45.13 17.29
N VAL A 268 -17.75 45.10 16.09
CA VAL A 268 -18.67 46.15 15.65
C VAL A 268 -19.91 46.21 16.54
N GLY A 269 -20.48 45.05 16.89
CA GLY A 269 -21.63 44.96 17.81
C GLY A 269 -21.34 45.58 19.18
N LEU A 270 -20.17 45.26 19.76
CA LEU A 270 -19.71 45.83 21.03
C LEU A 270 -19.48 47.34 20.94
N ALA A 271 -18.87 47.84 19.86
CA ALA A 271 -18.65 49.26 19.67
C ALA A 271 -19.96 50.05 19.57
N VAL A 272 -20.97 49.51 18.87
CA VAL A 272 -22.30 50.11 18.78
C VAL A 272 -23.00 50.09 20.15
N LEU A 273 -22.89 48.99 20.89
CA LEU A 273 -23.46 48.87 22.24
C LEU A 273 -22.83 49.89 23.20
N TRP A 274 -21.50 50.02 23.16
CA TRP A 274 -20.75 50.94 24.02
C TRP A 274 -21.12 52.41 23.75
N ARG A 275 -21.36 52.79 22.49
CA ARG A 275 -21.85 54.13 22.13
C ARG A 275 -23.26 54.44 22.67
N ARG A 276 -24.08 53.42 22.93
CA ARG A 276 -25.47 53.59 23.41
C ARG A 276 -25.59 53.59 24.93
N LEU A 277 -24.53 53.26 25.67
CA LEU A 277 -24.56 53.35 27.12
C LEU A 277 -24.53 54.82 27.56
N PRO A 278 -25.44 55.26 28.43
CA PRO A 278 -25.45 56.63 28.94
C PRO A 278 -24.16 56.87 29.73
N ARG A 279 -23.36 57.83 29.27
CA ARG A 279 -22.17 58.30 30.00
C ARG A 279 -22.66 58.96 31.29
N LYS A 280 -22.44 58.30 32.42
CA LYS A 280 -22.57 58.91 33.74
C LYS A 280 -21.37 59.78 34.03
#